data_AF-A0A368GW89-F1
#
_entry.id   AF-A0A368GW89-F1
#
_cell.length_a   1.000
_cell.length_b   1.000
_cell.length_c   1.000
_cell.angle_alpha   90.00
_cell.angle_beta   90.00
_cell.angle_gamma   90.00
#
_symmetry.space_group_name_H-M   'P 1'
#
loop_
_entity.id
_entity.type
_entity.pdbx_description
1 polymer ?
#
loop_
_entity_poly.entity_id
_entity_poly.type
_entity_poly.pdbx_seq_one_letter_code
_entity_poly.pdbx_strand_id
1 'polypeptide(L)'
;MKTLITILACCVAVAVAAIPHCPNKEKLTEKDTNFVRSQLVSRVTVVEKIPRGVGYTEYKIKYDHDYEKWAQVYNHYHRPSIPMHESCGTQLEVGKRYLVGYNGQFYFVRDLDTITENEKKLLEFKI
;
A
#
# COMPACT_ATOMS: atom_id res chain seq x y z
N MET A 1 -2.53 25.34 -58.73
CA MET A 1 -2.50 25.75 -57.31
C MET A 1 -2.36 24.49 -56.47
N LYS A 2 -1.22 24.30 -55.78
CA LYS A 2 -0.94 23.12 -54.96
C LYS A 2 -1.31 23.46 -53.52
N THR A 3 -2.37 22.86 -53.01
CA THR A 3 -2.81 23.05 -51.62
C THR A 3 -1.93 22.20 -50.72
N LEU A 4 -1.06 22.86 -49.94
CA LEU A 4 -0.31 22.21 -48.87
C LEU A 4 -1.29 21.86 -47.75
N ILE A 5 -1.46 20.57 -47.45
CA ILE A 5 -2.09 20.12 -46.21
C ILE A 5 -0.98 20.07 -45.17
N THR A 6 -0.90 21.10 -44.34
CA THR A 6 -0.07 21.12 -43.14
C THR A 6 -0.66 20.12 -42.14
N ILE A 7 -0.01 18.97 -41.98
CA ILE A 7 -0.31 18.03 -40.91
C ILE A 7 0.11 18.72 -39.61
N LEU A 8 -0.88 19.24 -38.89
CA LEU A 8 -0.72 19.74 -37.54
C LEU A 8 -0.36 18.53 -36.67
N ALA A 9 0.94 18.34 -36.41
CA ALA A 9 1.45 17.41 -35.44
C ALA A 9 0.93 17.85 -34.06
N CYS A 10 -0.28 17.40 -33.71
CA CYS A 10 -0.78 17.48 -32.36
C CYS A 10 0.19 16.65 -31.52
N CYS A 11 0.97 17.35 -30.69
CA CYS A 11 1.68 16.76 -29.59
C CYS A 11 0.68 15.93 -28.79
N VAL A 12 0.65 14.62 -29.05
CA VAL A 12 -0.02 13.66 -28.18
C VAL A 12 0.83 13.68 -26.92
N ALA A 13 0.51 14.59 -26.01
CA ALA A 13 0.89 14.45 -24.63
C ALA A 13 0.25 13.14 -24.19
N VAL A 14 1.02 12.05 -24.30
CA VAL A 14 0.67 10.78 -23.70
C VAL A 14 0.64 11.09 -22.22
N ALA A 15 -0.55 11.36 -21.69
CA ALA A 15 -0.77 11.44 -20.27
C ALA A 15 -0.33 10.08 -19.74
N VAL A 16 0.87 10.03 -19.16
CA VAL A 16 1.35 8.85 -18.45
C VAL A 16 0.34 8.65 -17.34
N ALA A 17 -0.56 7.68 -17.51
CA ALA A 17 -1.52 7.32 -16.49
C ALA A 17 -0.70 7.02 -15.23
N ALA A 18 -0.92 7.79 -14.17
CA ALA A 18 -0.22 7.57 -12.90
C ALA A 18 -0.57 6.15 -12.44
N ILE A 19 0.42 5.26 -12.48
CA ILE A 19 0.24 3.87 -12.03
C ILE A 19 -0.02 3.92 -10.53
N PRO A 20 -1.18 3.46 -10.05
CA PRO A 20 -1.48 3.44 -8.62
C PRO A 20 -0.42 2.65 -7.86
N HIS A 21 0.00 3.16 -6.70
CA HIS A 21 0.87 2.40 -5.81
C HIS A 21 0.11 1.20 -5.24
N CYS A 22 0.65 0.01 -5.43
CA CYS A 22 0.07 -1.24 -4.93
C CYS A 22 0.97 -1.83 -3.85
N PRO A 23 0.47 -2.01 -2.61
CA PRO A 23 1.26 -2.65 -1.56
C PRO A 23 1.56 -4.12 -1.95
N ASN A 24 2.76 -4.58 -1.59
CA ASN A 24 3.09 -6.00 -1.66
C ASN A 24 2.21 -6.79 -0.67
N LYS A 25 1.55 -7.85 -1.16
CA LYS A 25 0.66 -8.70 -0.36
C LYS A 25 1.09 -10.17 -0.33
N GLU A 26 2.08 -10.56 -1.13
CA GLU A 26 2.42 -11.96 -1.38
C GLU A 26 3.49 -12.47 -0.42
N LYS A 27 4.73 -12.01 -0.59
CA LYS A 27 5.87 -12.40 0.24
C LYS A 27 6.73 -11.18 0.51
N LEU A 28 7.02 -10.94 1.79
CA LEU A 28 7.93 -9.86 2.16
C LEU A 28 9.35 -10.15 1.65
N THR A 29 9.94 -9.13 1.06
CA THR A 29 11.34 -9.10 0.63
C THR A 29 12.14 -8.16 1.51
N GLU A 30 13.46 -8.29 1.51
CA GLU A 30 14.35 -7.32 2.17
C GLU A 30 14.13 -5.90 1.66
N LYS A 31 13.74 -5.73 0.39
CA LYS A 31 13.44 -4.42 -0.17
C LYS A 31 12.23 -3.79 0.53
N ASP A 32 11.16 -4.57 0.76
CA ASP A 32 9.95 -4.10 1.42
C ASP A 32 10.23 -3.69 2.87
N THR A 33 11.02 -4.49 3.59
CA THR A 33 11.38 -4.20 4.98
C THR A 33 12.32 -2.99 5.08
N ASN A 34 13.26 -2.84 4.14
CA ASN A 34 14.15 -1.67 4.09
C ASN A 34 13.39 -0.35 3.84
N PHE A 35 12.33 -0.35 3.02
CA PHE A 35 11.54 0.87 2.78
C PHE A 35 10.82 1.38 4.03
N VAL A 36 10.48 0.49 4.96
CA VAL A 36 9.75 0.84 6.17
C VAL A 36 10.60 0.72 7.43
N ARG A 37 11.91 0.50 7.26
CA ARG A 37 12.85 0.41 8.38
C ARG A 37 12.83 1.71 9.17
N SER A 38 12.68 1.57 10.48
CA SER A 38 12.52 2.68 11.44
C SER A 38 11.28 3.55 11.17
N GLN A 39 10.28 2.99 10.49
CA GLN A 39 8.98 3.62 10.23
C GLN A 39 7.87 2.83 10.94
N LEU A 40 6.63 2.94 10.47
CA LEU A 40 5.50 2.25 11.07
C LEU A 40 5.41 0.82 10.52
N VAL A 41 5.58 -0.15 11.41
CA VAL A 41 5.25 -1.57 11.16
C VAL A 41 4.27 -2.03 12.23
N SER A 42 3.06 -2.41 11.81
CA SER A 42 1.99 -2.73 12.75
C SER A 42 1.17 -3.94 12.31
N ARG A 43 0.60 -4.63 13.29
CA ARG A 43 -0.53 -5.52 13.10
C ARG A 43 -1.82 -4.71 13.14
N VAL A 44 -2.69 -4.95 12.16
CA VAL A 44 -3.98 -4.29 12.04
C VAL A 44 -5.09 -5.29 11.70
N THR A 45 -6.31 -4.96 12.09
CA THR A 45 -7.53 -5.66 11.68
C THR A 45 -8.34 -4.77 10.75
N VAL A 46 -8.78 -5.27 9.60
CA VAL A 46 -9.70 -4.55 8.71
C VAL A 46 -11.09 -4.57 9.33
N VAL A 47 -11.68 -3.40 9.57
CA VAL A 47 -12.98 -3.28 10.24
C VAL A 47 -14.11 -2.92 9.28
N GLU A 48 -13.79 -2.26 8.16
CA GLU A 48 -14.79 -1.81 7.21
C GLU A 48 -14.19 -1.69 5.80
N LYS A 49 -15.00 -2.00 4.78
CA LYS A 49 -14.68 -1.79 3.38
C LYS A 49 -15.57 -0.71 2.80
N ILE A 50 -14.97 0.38 2.30
CA ILE A 50 -15.69 1.56 1.80
C ILE A 50 -15.31 1.78 0.33
N PRO A 51 -16.21 1.50 -0.62
CA PRO A 51 -16.00 1.83 -2.02
C PRO A 51 -15.80 3.35 -2.20
N ARG A 52 -14.83 3.76 -3.01
CA ARG A 52 -14.58 5.16 -3.40
C ARG A 52 -14.69 5.30 -4.91
N GLY A 53 -14.76 6.55 -5.37
CA GLY A 53 -14.70 6.85 -6.80
C GLY A 53 -13.32 6.53 -7.39
N VAL A 54 -13.24 6.49 -8.72
CA VAL A 54 -11.98 6.35 -9.48
C VAL A 54 -11.26 5.01 -9.19
N GLY A 55 -12.01 3.92 -9.00
CA GLY A 55 -11.44 2.57 -8.85
C GLY A 55 -10.76 2.29 -7.51
N TYR A 56 -10.91 3.16 -6.51
CA TYR A 56 -10.34 2.95 -5.18
C TYR A 56 -11.34 2.33 -4.20
N THR A 57 -10.82 1.51 -3.30
CA THR A 57 -11.51 1.10 -2.07
C THR A 57 -10.69 1.53 -0.87
N GLU A 58 -11.34 2.13 0.12
CA GLU A 58 -10.75 2.45 1.42
C GLU A 58 -11.10 1.35 2.42
N TYR A 59 -10.08 0.75 3.03
CA TYR A 59 -10.25 -0.24 4.09
C TYR A 59 -9.97 0.41 5.42
N LYS A 60 -10.99 0.65 6.25
CA LYS A 60 -10.76 1.12 7.61
C LYS A 60 -10.07 0.03 8.41
N ILE A 61 -9.11 0.43 9.23
CA ILE A 61 -8.32 -0.48 10.04
C ILE A 61 -8.33 -0.09 11.51
N LYS A 62 -8.18 -1.09 12.37
CA LYS A 62 -7.87 -0.93 13.78
C LYS A 62 -6.45 -1.43 14.01
N TYR A 63 -5.63 -0.62 14.67
CA TYR A 63 -4.28 -1.03 15.08
C TYR A 63 -4.36 -1.93 16.31
N ASP A 64 -3.76 -3.11 16.23
CA ASP A 64 -3.75 -4.10 17.31
C ASP A 64 -2.41 -4.15 18.05
N HIS A 65 -1.30 -3.91 17.33
CA HIS A 65 0.05 -3.91 17.90
C HIS A 65 1.05 -3.21 16.97
N ASP A 66 2.00 -2.45 17.53
CA ASP A 66 3.07 -1.80 16.78
C ASP A 66 4.41 -2.44 17.10
N TYR A 67 5.14 -2.87 16.07
CA TYR A 67 6.44 -3.53 16.21
C TYR A 67 7.60 -2.55 16.14
N GLU A 68 7.50 -1.52 15.31
CA GLU A 68 8.56 -0.53 15.14
C GLU A 68 8.09 0.88 15.57
N LYS A 69 8.91 1.53 16.43
CA LYS A 69 8.45 2.56 17.38
C LYS A 69 8.91 3.99 17.11
N TRP A 70 9.69 4.28 16.08
CA TRP A 70 10.13 5.67 15.84
C TRP A 70 8.98 6.60 15.40
N ALA A 71 7.84 6.03 15.00
CA ALA A 71 6.58 6.74 14.81
C ALA A 71 5.90 7.18 16.13
N GLN A 72 6.29 6.68 17.31
CA GLN A 72 5.67 7.11 18.58
C GLN A 72 6.05 8.54 18.99
N VAL A 73 7.13 9.11 18.43
CA VAL A 73 7.52 10.51 18.67
C VAL A 73 6.65 11.49 17.86
N TYR A 74 5.98 11.01 16.81
CA TYR A 74 5.00 11.77 16.04
C TYR A 74 3.75 10.91 15.81
N ASN A 75 2.71 11.10 16.64
CA ASN A 75 1.34 10.54 16.52
C ASN A 75 0.65 10.72 15.13
N HIS A 76 1.36 11.21 14.11
CA HIS A 76 0.86 11.63 12.80
C HIS A 76 0.74 10.49 11.77
N TYR A 77 1.29 9.30 12.03
CA TYR A 77 1.39 8.24 11.02
C TYR A 77 0.34 7.14 11.11
N HIS A 78 -0.51 7.12 12.15
CA HIS A 78 -1.66 6.22 12.20
C HIS A 78 -2.69 6.66 11.15
N ARG A 79 -2.59 6.07 9.96
CA ARG A 79 -3.58 6.20 8.90
C ARG A 79 -4.82 5.40 9.31
N PRO A 80 -6.02 6.00 9.36
CA PRO A 80 -7.22 5.28 9.77
C PRO A 80 -7.70 4.26 8.72
N SER A 81 -7.12 4.29 7.51
CA SER A 81 -7.49 3.40 6.42
C SER A 81 -6.33 3.13 5.46
N ILE A 82 -6.47 2.01 4.74
CA ILE A 82 -5.60 1.60 3.63
C ILE A 82 -6.35 1.85 2.32
N PRO A 83 -5.91 2.80 1.47
CA PRO A 83 -6.41 2.93 0.11
C PRO A 83 -5.86 1.80 -0.77
N MET A 84 -6.71 1.17 -1.57
CA MET A 84 -6.25 0.23 -2.60
C MET A 84 -7.04 0.40 -3.88
N HIS A 85 -6.31 0.53 -5.00
CA HIS A 85 -6.91 0.57 -6.32
C HIS A 85 -7.30 -0.84 -6.77
N GLU A 86 -8.34 -0.96 -7.59
CA GLU A 86 -8.81 -2.23 -8.15
C GLU A 86 -7.74 -2.96 -8.97
N SER A 87 -6.83 -2.21 -9.62
CA SER A 87 -5.72 -2.77 -10.39
C SER A 87 -4.66 -3.47 -9.52
N CYS A 88 -4.69 -3.29 -8.20
CA CYS A 88 -3.75 -3.95 -7.30
C CYS A 88 -4.10 -5.43 -7.07
N GLY A 89 -5.12 -5.97 -7.74
CA GLY A 89 -5.51 -7.38 -7.64
C GLY A 89 -6.30 -7.67 -6.36
N THR A 90 -5.97 -8.77 -5.67
CA THR A 90 -6.76 -9.29 -4.54
C THR A 90 -6.98 -8.24 -3.45
N GLN A 91 -8.24 -8.06 -3.08
CA GLN A 91 -8.67 -7.04 -2.15
C GLN A 91 -8.56 -7.50 -0.69
N LEU A 92 -8.54 -6.57 0.27
CA LEU A 92 -8.51 -6.94 1.71
C LEU A 92 -9.89 -7.40 2.17
N GLU A 93 -9.90 -8.22 3.23
CA GLU A 93 -11.11 -8.82 3.78
C GLU A 93 -11.44 -8.22 5.15
N VAL A 94 -12.71 -7.88 5.36
CA VAL A 94 -13.20 -7.37 6.66
C VAL A 94 -13.12 -8.49 7.70
N GLY A 95 -12.66 -8.15 8.91
CA GLY A 95 -12.42 -9.08 10.01
C GLY A 95 -11.06 -9.76 9.98
N LYS A 96 -10.31 -9.64 8.88
CA LYS A 96 -9.00 -10.28 8.72
C LYS A 96 -7.87 -9.40 9.25
N ARG A 97 -6.81 -10.05 9.72
CA ARG A 97 -5.63 -9.41 10.31
C ARG A 97 -4.48 -9.38 9.31
N TYR A 98 -3.80 -8.25 9.26
CA TYR A 98 -2.67 -8.03 8.37
C TYR A 98 -1.51 -7.40 9.12
N LEU A 99 -0.31 -7.67 8.63
CA LEU A 99 0.88 -6.92 8.95
C LEU A 99 1.05 -5.83 7.89
N VAL A 100 1.22 -4.59 8.32
CA VAL A 100 1.38 -3.44 7.43
C VAL A 100 2.69 -2.72 7.68
N GLY A 101 3.29 -2.23 6.60
CA GLY A 101 4.46 -1.37 6.63
C GLY A 101 4.16 -0.06 5.93
N TYR A 102 4.32 1.06 6.63
CA TYR A 102 3.97 2.38 6.15
C TYR A 102 5.13 3.37 6.25
N ASN A 103 5.43 4.02 5.12
CA ASN A 103 6.38 5.14 5.01
C ASN A 103 5.86 6.11 3.93
N GLY A 104 5.00 7.06 4.30
CA GLY A 104 4.29 7.93 3.36
C GLY A 104 3.17 7.25 2.55
N GLN A 105 3.35 5.96 2.24
CA GLN A 105 2.35 5.05 1.66
C GLN A 105 2.56 3.63 2.21
N PHE A 106 1.58 2.75 2.01
CA PHE A 106 1.68 1.34 2.44
C PHE A 106 2.55 0.56 1.47
N TYR A 107 3.75 0.15 1.87
CA TYR A 107 4.64 -0.65 1.03
C TYR A 107 4.25 -2.12 1.01
N PHE A 108 3.73 -2.64 2.14
CA PHE A 108 3.18 -3.98 2.19
C PHE A 108 1.93 -4.05 3.07
N VAL A 109 1.06 -5.00 2.74
CA VAL A 109 -0.11 -5.42 3.51
C VAL A 109 -0.16 -6.95 3.46
N ARG A 110 0.56 -7.58 4.38
CA ARG A 110 0.78 -9.03 4.38
C ARG A 110 -0.25 -9.71 5.25
N ASP A 111 -0.97 -10.68 4.69
CA ASP A 111 -1.89 -11.52 5.45
C ASP A 111 -1.14 -12.24 6.59
N LEU A 112 -1.59 -12.03 7.83
CA LEU A 112 -0.95 -12.61 9.01
C LEU A 112 -1.18 -14.11 9.14
N ASP A 113 -2.26 -14.65 8.58
CA ASP A 113 -2.55 -16.08 8.68
C ASP A 113 -1.63 -16.90 7.78
N THR A 114 -0.98 -16.26 6.80
CA THR A 114 -0.11 -16.91 5.82
C THR A 114 1.34 -16.42 5.86
N ILE A 115 1.71 -15.52 6.78
CA ILE A 115 3.09 -15.03 6.93
C ILE A 115 4.02 -16.16 7.40
N THR A 116 5.16 -16.30 6.74
CA THR A 116 6.13 -17.35 7.06
C THR A 116 7.13 -16.91 8.13
N GLU A 117 7.73 -17.88 8.84
CA GLU A 117 8.80 -17.60 9.81
C GLU A 117 10.01 -16.87 9.20
N ASN A 118 10.31 -17.12 7.93
CA ASN A 118 11.38 -16.39 7.22
C ASN A 118 11.02 -14.92 7.02
N GLU A 119 9.76 -14.61 6.68
CA GLU A 119 9.31 -13.22 6.59
C GLU A 119 9.31 -12.52 7.95
N LYS A 120 8.93 -13.23 9.03
CA LYS A 120 9.02 -12.68 10.39
C LYS A 120 10.46 -12.33 10.77
N LYS A 121 11.44 -13.16 10.39
CA LYS A 121 12.87 -12.88 10.62
C LYS A 121 13.36 -11.63 9.90
N LEU A 122 12.86 -11.36 8.68
CA LEU A 122 13.22 -10.15 7.93
C LEU A 122 12.80 -8.85 8.63
N LEU A 123 11.83 -8.94 9.53
CA LEU A 123 11.32 -7.80 10.29
C LEU A 123 12.03 -7.65 11.63
N GLU A 124 12.90 -8.58 12.03
CA GLU A 124 13.68 -8.52 13.28
C GLU A 124 12.85 -8.39 14.59
N PHE A 125 11.52 -8.52 14.53
CA PHE A 125 10.60 -8.43 15.67
C PHE A 125 9.84 -9.75 15.91
N LYS A 126 9.37 -9.98 17.15
CA LYS A 126 8.48 -11.11 17.49
C LYS A 126 7.04 -10.74 17.14
N ILE A 127 6.47 -11.37 16.10
CA ILE A 127 5.11 -11.15 15.56
C ILE A 127 4.10 -12.14 16.15
#